data_AF-A0A960E561-F1
#
_entry.id   AF-A0A960E561-F1
#
_cell.length_a   1.000
_cell.length_b   1.000
_cell.length_c   1.000
_cell.angle_alpha   90.00
_cell.angle_beta   90.00
_cell.angle_gamma   90.00
#
_symmetry.space_group_name_H-M   'P 1'
#
loop_
_entity.id
_entity.type
_entity.pdbx_description
1 polymer ?
#
loop_
_entity_poly.entity_id
_entity_poly.type
_entity_poly.pdbx_seq_one_letter_code
_entity_poly.pdbx_strand_id
1 'polypeptide(L)'
;MSTLPQIIVTGVAGSGKTTLGTGLAGRLGRRFVDGDALHPDANVGKMAAGHPLTDADRWPWLARIRAVLRSGEPVVVACSALRRSYRDLLRHAGDVVFVHLEIEASNAAVRLTERTDHFMGAGMVESQFTTLQPPADDETDVAVLDSSATSEALLDRAVSAVAGLRPGLDIGPLLADGAADRTIMARELESHLATLTRNEVLAPGYRRVLLVPPDHTRLHSRAGSITMQLRALLTAAGCEVGVLPALGTHVAMGPEETATLFGGGITADQLLVHDWRDGLRHLGRIEASEVSVVTDGRYEEHIDVAVDAELFDGWDLVVSIGQVVPHEVIGMANFTKNLIVGLGGAPTIHRSHFVGAVAGMESIMGRSMSPVRDLVDAAFDRFVAPEVNVLWLLTVVEDTGADMVLRGLYAGRGGSMDTGGAAYRAAARLAQTVNLDILPEPLDRVVCWLDPAEMHSTWLGNKAIYRTRMAMADDGELIVLAPGVRRFGEDDGIDTLIRRHGYRGTPATLAAVETDPELAENLGAAAHLIHGSSEGRFRIVYCTDPAAGGLTQAEIESVGFEWRPLDAEMRTLGVDHGTAGGPRVDNDGRPYFYVANPALGLWVAGERFSG
;
A
#
# COMPACT_ATOMS: atom_id res chain seq x y z
N MET A 1 -21.78 -0.34 -6.37
CA MET A 1 -22.25 0.54 -7.47
C MET A 1 -21.09 0.66 -8.44
N SER A 2 -21.31 0.46 -9.74
CA SER A 2 -20.28 0.71 -10.76
C SER A 2 -19.99 2.21 -10.77
N THR A 3 -18.84 2.62 -10.24
CA THR A 3 -18.34 3.98 -10.35
C THR A 3 -18.07 4.27 -11.82
N LEU A 4 -18.55 5.41 -12.34
CA LEU A 4 -18.20 5.83 -13.70
C LEU A 4 -16.69 6.13 -13.74
N PRO A 5 -15.98 5.76 -14.81
CA PRO A 5 -14.53 5.85 -14.83
C PRO A 5 -14.06 7.31 -14.81
N GLN A 6 -12.94 7.60 -14.16
CA GLN A 6 -12.23 8.88 -14.21
C GLN A 6 -11.69 9.12 -15.63
N ILE A 7 -11.71 10.37 -16.09
CA ILE A 7 -11.38 10.69 -17.49
C ILE A 7 -10.13 11.55 -17.56
N ILE A 8 -9.19 11.16 -18.42
CA ILE A 8 -8.02 11.98 -18.74
C ILE A 8 -8.11 12.44 -20.19
N VAL A 9 -8.10 13.75 -20.42
CA VAL A 9 -7.94 14.33 -21.75
C VAL A 9 -6.46 14.60 -21.98
N THR A 10 -5.85 13.83 -22.87
CA THR A 10 -4.40 13.87 -23.16
C THR A 10 -4.10 14.29 -24.59
N GLY A 11 -2.85 14.66 -24.86
CA GLY A 11 -2.37 15.17 -26.14
C GLY A 11 -1.32 16.27 -25.93
N VAL A 12 -0.64 16.67 -27.01
CA VAL A 12 0.38 17.72 -26.96
C VAL A 12 -0.23 19.10 -26.64
N ALA A 13 0.60 20.07 -26.26
CA ALA A 13 0.21 21.46 -26.11
C ALA A 13 -0.42 21.97 -27.42
N GLY A 14 -1.48 22.78 -27.31
CA GLY A 14 -2.23 23.25 -28.48
C GLY A 14 -3.28 22.28 -29.03
N SER A 15 -3.37 21.03 -28.54
CA SER A 15 -4.38 20.06 -29.00
C SER A 15 -5.81 20.36 -28.54
N GLY A 16 -6.00 21.26 -27.57
CA GLY A 16 -7.32 21.64 -27.07
C GLY A 16 -7.78 20.92 -25.79
N LYS A 17 -6.86 20.26 -25.06
CA LYS A 17 -7.16 19.50 -23.82
C LYS A 17 -8.04 20.25 -22.82
N THR A 18 -7.64 21.45 -22.40
CA THR A 18 -8.38 22.25 -21.41
C THR A 18 -9.79 22.58 -21.88
N THR A 19 -9.93 22.96 -23.16
CA THR A 19 -11.24 23.29 -23.76
C THR A 19 -12.16 22.07 -23.80
N LEU A 20 -11.67 20.94 -24.32
CA LEU A 20 -12.46 19.71 -24.36
C LEU A 20 -12.76 19.17 -22.95
N GLY A 21 -11.76 19.15 -22.07
CA GLY A 21 -11.90 18.66 -20.71
C GLY A 21 -12.93 19.46 -19.90
N THR A 22 -12.93 20.80 -20.04
CA THR A 22 -13.95 21.66 -19.42
C THR A 22 -15.35 21.35 -19.95
N GLY A 23 -15.50 21.24 -21.28
CA GLY A 23 -16.79 20.90 -21.89
C GLY A 23 -17.29 19.51 -21.50
N LEU A 24 -16.39 18.53 -21.42
CA LEU A 24 -16.69 17.15 -21.07
C LEU A 24 -17.11 17.04 -19.60
N ALA A 25 -16.39 17.72 -18.71
CA ALA A 25 -16.74 17.83 -17.31
C ALA A 25 -18.13 18.45 -17.13
N GLY A 26 -18.42 19.54 -17.84
CA GLY A 26 -19.73 20.20 -17.81
C GLY A 26 -20.87 19.29 -18.29
N ARG A 27 -20.67 18.54 -19.38
CA ARG A 27 -21.69 17.61 -19.90
C ARG A 27 -21.94 16.41 -19.01
N LEU A 28 -20.92 15.92 -18.33
CA LEU A 28 -21.00 14.73 -17.48
C LEU A 28 -21.30 15.05 -16.01
N GLY A 29 -21.41 16.34 -15.64
CA GLY A 29 -21.64 16.77 -14.27
C GLY A 29 -20.45 16.44 -13.34
N ARG A 30 -19.23 16.61 -13.83
CA ARG A 30 -17.99 16.22 -13.15
C ARG A 30 -17.12 17.44 -12.84
N ARG A 31 -16.20 17.27 -11.90
CA ARG A 31 -15.15 18.26 -11.63
C ARG A 31 -14.15 18.30 -12.79
N PHE A 32 -13.72 19.49 -13.19
CA PHE A 32 -12.60 19.67 -14.11
C PHE A 32 -11.34 20.05 -13.33
N VAL A 33 -10.21 19.45 -13.68
CA VAL A 33 -8.89 19.84 -13.19
C VAL A 33 -7.94 20.02 -14.38
N ASP A 34 -7.30 21.18 -14.46
CA ASP A 34 -6.20 21.38 -15.41
C ASP A 34 -4.91 20.84 -14.77
N GLY A 35 -4.34 19.80 -15.36
CA GLY A 35 -3.12 19.17 -14.86
C GLY A 35 -1.93 20.12 -14.87
N ASP A 36 -1.90 21.13 -15.75
CA ASP A 36 -0.80 22.10 -15.77
C ASP A 36 -0.72 22.90 -14.45
N ALA A 37 -1.84 23.07 -13.75
CA ALA A 37 -1.90 23.72 -12.43
C ALA A 37 -1.30 22.88 -11.28
N LEU A 38 -0.99 21.61 -11.53
CA LEU A 38 -0.43 20.69 -10.52
C LEU A 38 1.09 20.55 -10.62
N HIS A 39 1.74 21.24 -11.56
CA HIS A 39 3.20 21.23 -11.65
C HIS A 39 3.84 21.79 -10.37
N PRO A 40 4.89 21.13 -9.83
CA PRO A 40 5.76 21.73 -8.83
C PRO A 40 6.41 23.03 -9.33
N ASP A 41 6.74 23.95 -8.42
CA ASP A 41 7.37 25.23 -8.76
C ASP A 41 8.65 25.07 -9.57
N ALA A 42 9.43 24.01 -9.30
CA ALA A 42 10.63 23.67 -10.07
C ALA A 42 10.32 23.41 -11.56
N ASN A 43 9.21 22.71 -11.85
CA ASN A 43 8.78 22.46 -13.23
C ASN A 43 8.31 23.74 -13.90
N VAL A 44 7.54 24.56 -13.19
CA VAL A 44 7.07 25.87 -13.68
C VAL A 44 8.28 26.75 -14.02
N GLY A 45 9.26 26.85 -13.12
CA GLY A 45 10.50 27.60 -13.35
C GLY A 45 11.31 27.10 -14.54
N LYS A 46 11.46 25.77 -14.67
CA LYS A 46 12.19 25.14 -15.78
C LYS A 46 11.52 25.42 -17.14
N MET A 47 10.20 25.28 -17.21
CA MET A 47 9.43 25.59 -18.41
C MET A 47 9.44 27.09 -18.73
N ALA A 48 9.34 27.96 -17.72
CA ALA A 48 9.44 29.42 -17.89
C ALA A 48 10.81 29.86 -18.43
N ALA A 49 11.87 29.13 -18.11
CA ALA A 49 13.21 29.31 -18.68
C ALA A 49 13.37 28.71 -20.09
N GLY A 50 12.34 28.10 -20.66
CA GLY A 50 12.37 27.48 -22.00
C GLY A 50 13.06 26.12 -22.04
N HIS A 51 13.36 25.52 -20.88
CA HIS A 51 13.95 24.19 -20.81
C HIS A 51 12.85 23.11 -20.79
N PRO A 52 12.92 22.09 -21.66
CA PRO A 52 11.94 21.01 -21.65
C PRO A 52 12.07 20.18 -20.38
N LEU A 53 10.93 19.69 -19.89
CA LEU A 53 10.91 18.72 -18.80
C LEU A 53 11.48 17.38 -19.28
N THR A 54 12.15 16.68 -18.38
CA THR A 54 12.61 15.28 -18.48
C THR A 54 11.59 14.34 -17.82
N ASP A 55 11.82 13.03 -17.88
CA ASP A 55 10.95 12.05 -17.21
C ASP A 55 11.00 12.23 -15.68
N ALA A 56 12.21 12.46 -15.12
CA ALA A 56 12.41 12.74 -13.70
C ALA A 56 11.62 13.97 -13.22
N ASP A 57 11.52 15.00 -14.05
CA ASP A 57 10.71 16.19 -13.75
C ASP A 57 9.20 15.88 -13.79
N ARG A 58 8.76 14.95 -14.64
CA ARG A 58 7.33 14.64 -14.85
C ARG A 58 6.75 13.71 -13.80
N TRP A 59 7.53 12.81 -13.20
CA TRP A 59 7.01 11.86 -12.21
C TRP A 59 6.28 12.54 -11.03
N PRO A 60 6.86 13.58 -10.36
CA PRO A 60 6.16 14.33 -9.30
C PRO A 60 4.82 14.90 -9.73
N TRP A 61 4.79 15.46 -10.94
CA TRP A 61 3.58 16.06 -11.50
C TRP A 61 2.50 15.01 -11.81
N LEU A 62 2.85 13.90 -12.46
CA LEU A 62 1.91 12.83 -12.81
C LEU A 62 1.30 12.15 -11.58
N ALA A 63 2.04 12.06 -10.49
CA ALA A 63 1.51 11.49 -9.26
C ALA A 63 0.57 12.43 -8.50
N ARG A 64 0.78 13.75 -8.55
CA ARG A 64 -0.23 14.72 -8.09
C ARG A 64 -1.53 14.57 -8.89
N ILE A 65 -1.44 14.34 -10.19
CA ILE A 65 -2.60 14.01 -11.02
C ILE A 65 -3.22 12.68 -10.58
N ARG A 66 -2.42 11.64 -10.33
CA ARG A 66 -2.92 10.36 -9.81
C ARG A 66 -3.66 10.51 -8.48
N ALA A 67 -3.17 11.35 -7.57
CA ALA A 67 -3.83 11.64 -6.31
C ALA A 67 -5.20 12.30 -6.52
N VAL A 68 -5.31 13.24 -7.46
CA VAL A 68 -6.60 13.84 -7.86
C VAL A 68 -7.57 12.78 -8.40
N LEU A 69 -7.09 11.86 -9.23
CA LEU A 69 -7.92 10.76 -9.76
C LEU A 69 -8.39 9.79 -8.66
N ARG A 70 -7.63 9.68 -7.57
CA ARG A 70 -7.93 8.81 -6.41
C ARG A 70 -8.90 9.42 -5.41
N SER A 71 -9.26 10.71 -5.50
CA SER A 71 -10.03 11.42 -4.46
C SER A 71 -11.50 11.00 -4.33
N GLY A 72 -11.93 9.94 -5.01
CA GLY A 72 -13.31 9.42 -5.00
C GLY A 72 -14.35 10.28 -5.76
N GLU A 73 -14.06 11.54 -6.05
CA GLU A 73 -14.92 12.44 -6.83
C GLU A 73 -14.79 12.14 -8.34
N PRO A 74 -15.91 12.03 -9.10
CA PRO A 74 -15.85 11.95 -10.55
C PRO A 74 -15.19 13.19 -11.17
N VAL A 75 -14.05 13.00 -11.81
CA VAL A 75 -13.19 14.07 -12.34
C VAL A 75 -12.84 13.86 -13.81
N VAL A 76 -12.63 14.97 -14.52
CA VAL A 76 -12.00 15.05 -15.83
C VAL A 76 -10.71 15.85 -15.68
N VAL A 77 -9.57 15.25 -15.99
CA VAL A 77 -8.26 15.90 -15.89
C VAL A 77 -7.68 16.16 -17.29
N ALA A 78 -7.31 17.40 -17.59
CA ALA A 78 -6.45 17.68 -18.74
C ALA A 78 -4.99 17.36 -18.36
N CYS A 79 -4.32 16.45 -19.06
CA CYS A 79 -2.95 16.07 -18.72
C CYS A 79 -2.16 15.69 -19.97
N SER A 80 -0.94 16.21 -20.11
CA SER A 80 -0.01 15.77 -21.17
C SER A 80 0.64 14.42 -20.83
N ALA A 81 -0.18 13.36 -20.70
CA ALA A 81 0.26 11.96 -20.49
C ALA A 81 0.75 11.35 -21.81
N LEU A 82 1.88 11.87 -22.30
CA LEU A 82 2.39 11.64 -23.65
C LEU A 82 3.05 10.27 -23.86
N ARG A 83 3.41 9.53 -22.80
CA ARG A 83 4.05 8.20 -22.89
C ARG A 83 3.15 7.11 -22.34
N ARG A 84 3.34 5.86 -22.81
CA ARG A 84 2.64 4.69 -22.26
C ARG A 84 2.88 4.55 -20.76
N SER A 85 4.13 4.68 -20.32
CA SER A 85 4.49 4.66 -18.90
C SER A 85 3.79 5.73 -18.06
N TYR A 86 3.45 6.89 -18.64
CA TYR A 86 2.69 7.93 -17.95
C TYR A 86 1.22 7.54 -17.82
N ARG A 87 0.64 6.96 -18.88
CA ARG A 87 -0.73 6.44 -18.86
C ARG A 87 -0.85 5.29 -17.89
N ASP A 88 0.10 4.35 -17.89
CA ASP A 88 0.15 3.22 -16.96
C ASP A 88 0.19 3.73 -15.52
N LEU A 89 1.07 4.68 -15.19
CA LEU A 89 1.10 5.30 -13.87
C LEU A 89 -0.27 5.86 -13.45
N LEU A 90 -0.99 6.50 -14.38
CA LEU A 90 -2.30 7.10 -14.11
C LEU A 90 -3.41 6.04 -14.00
N ARG A 91 -3.32 4.92 -14.73
CA ARG A 91 -4.24 3.77 -14.58
C ARG A 91 -4.19 3.17 -13.17
N HIS A 92 -3.08 3.31 -12.44
CA HIS A 92 -3.00 2.90 -11.04
C HIS A 92 -3.87 3.74 -10.08
N ALA A 93 -4.57 4.78 -10.57
CA ALA A 93 -5.64 5.42 -9.83
C ALA A 93 -6.92 4.56 -9.74
N GLY A 94 -7.04 3.49 -10.55
CA GLY A 94 -8.21 2.62 -10.62
C GLY A 94 -8.92 2.73 -11.97
N ASP A 95 -10.23 2.99 -11.95
CA ASP A 95 -11.07 3.02 -13.15
C ASP A 95 -10.81 4.29 -13.98
N VAL A 96 -9.74 4.31 -14.77
CA VAL A 96 -9.35 5.46 -15.61
C VAL A 96 -9.52 5.13 -17.09
N VAL A 97 -10.04 6.09 -17.85
CA VAL A 97 -10.10 6.06 -19.33
C VAL A 97 -9.50 7.34 -19.91
N PHE A 98 -9.05 7.27 -21.16
CA PHE A 98 -8.33 8.37 -21.81
C PHE A 98 -9.03 8.83 -23.09
N VAL A 99 -9.03 10.14 -23.30
CA VAL A 99 -9.35 10.78 -24.59
C VAL A 99 -8.07 11.42 -25.10
N HIS A 100 -7.43 10.79 -26.09
CA HIS A 100 -6.20 11.26 -26.70
C HIS A 100 -6.52 12.17 -27.89
N LEU A 101 -6.11 13.43 -27.80
CA LEU A 101 -6.28 14.42 -28.86
C LEU A 101 -5.08 14.40 -29.80
N GLU A 102 -5.33 13.90 -31.01
CA GLU A 102 -4.38 13.90 -32.11
C GLU A 102 -4.40 15.27 -32.81
N ILE A 103 -3.22 15.79 -33.09
CA ILE A 103 -3.03 17.06 -33.80
C ILE A 103 -1.72 17.03 -34.57
N GLU A 104 -1.73 17.59 -35.77
CA GLU A 104 -0.52 17.85 -36.55
C GLU A 104 0.37 18.90 -35.89
N ALA A 105 1.69 18.71 -35.91
CA ALA A 105 2.64 19.61 -35.24
C ALA A 105 2.53 21.07 -35.72
N SER A 106 2.29 21.28 -37.01
CA SER A 106 2.07 22.62 -37.59
C SER A 106 0.85 23.30 -36.99
N ASN A 107 -0.25 22.55 -36.79
CA ASN A 107 -1.50 23.09 -36.26
C ASN A 107 -1.40 23.37 -34.75
N ALA A 108 -0.68 22.52 -34.01
CA ALA A 108 -0.40 22.75 -32.60
C ALA A 108 0.41 24.03 -32.37
N ALA A 109 1.45 24.27 -33.19
CA ALA A 109 2.26 25.47 -33.13
C ALA A 109 1.45 26.73 -33.41
N VAL A 110 0.62 26.74 -34.47
CA VAL A 110 -0.26 27.87 -34.81
C VAL A 110 -1.20 28.21 -33.64
N ARG A 111 -1.90 27.21 -33.10
CA ARG A 111 -2.84 27.40 -31.97
C ARG A 111 -2.18 27.95 -30.71
N LEU A 112 -0.90 27.68 -30.50
CA LEU A 112 -0.16 28.22 -29.36
C LEU A 112 0.33 29.65 -29.60
N THR A 113 0.71 29.99 -30.83
CA THR A 113 1.09 31.37 -31.17
C THR A 113 -0.08 32.36 -31.13
N GLU A 114 -1.31 31.87 -31.31
CA GLU A 114 -2.54 32.69 -31.27
C GLU A 114 -3.10 32.90 -29.84
N ARG A 115 -2.56 32.20 -28.83
CA ARG A 115 -2.96 32.38 -27.42
C ARG A 115 -2.25 33.60 -26.81
N THR A 116 -3.03 34.56 -26.33
CA THR A 116 -2.54 35.77 -25.64
C THR A 116 -2.12 35.53 -24.19
N ASP A 117 -2.50 34.41 -23.58
CA ASP A 117 -2.16 34.02 -22.21
C ASP A 117 -1.53 32.61 -22.19
N HIS A 118 -0.32 32.52 -21.61
CA HIS A 118 0.47 31.36 -21.18
C HIS A 118 1.85 31.13 -21.84
N PHE A 119 2.81 30.87 -20.95
CA PHE A 119 4.26 30.64 -21.06
C PHE A 119 4.68 29.45 -21.97
N MET A 120 4.43 29.49 -23.28
CA MET A 120 4.80 28.37 -24.17
C MET A 120 5.39 28.85 -25.50
N GLY A 121 6.72 28.84 -25.62
CA GLY A 121 7.43 29.08 -26.88
C GLY A 121 7.41 27.88 -27.83
N ALA A 122 7.65 28.10 -29.13
CA ALA A 122 7.59 27.09 -30.19
C ALA A 122 8.45 25.82 -29.92
N GLY A 123 9.61 25.96 -29.26
CA GLY A 123 10.49 24.83 -28.92
C GLY A 123 9.89 23.84 -27.91
N MET A 124 8.89 24.25 -27.13
CA MET A 124 8.21 23.36 -26.18
C MET A 124 7.34 22.33 -26.91
N VAL A 125 6.72 22.72 -28.03
CA VAL A 125 5.86 21.84 -28.86
C VAL A 125 6.67 20.70 -29.45
N GLU A 126 7.83 21.02 -30.03
CA GLU A 126 8.74 20.05 -30.63
C GLU A 126 9.21 19.01 -29.61
N SER A 127 9.54 19.44 -28.39
CA SER A 127 9.93 18.54 -27.30
C SER A 127 8.81 17.57 -26.90
N GLN A 128 7.54 17.99 -26.98
CA GLN A 128 6.40 17.15 -26.65
C GLN A 128 6.12 16.13 -27.74
N PHE A 129 6.24 16.49 -29.02
CA PHE A 129 6.17 15.51 -30.11
C PHE A 129 7.31 14.50 -30.05
N THR A 130 8.52 14.93 -29.65
CA THR A 130 9.64 14.01 -29.38
C THR A 130 9.36 13.05 -28.22
N THR A 131 8.58 13.50 -27.23
CA THR A 131 8.20 12.70 -26.06
C THR A 131 7.02 11.76 -26.36
N LEU A 132 6.17 12.11 -27.33
CA LEU A 132 4.91 11.44 -27.61
C LEU A 132 5.14 9.99 -28.08
N GLN A 133 4.57 9.07 -27.31
CA GLN A 133 4.30 7.70 -27.72
C GLN A 133 2.77 7.58 -27.92
N PRO A 134 2.30 7.56 -29.18
CA PRO A 134 0.89 7.39 -29.49
C PRO A 134 0.31 6.16 -28.77
N PRO A 135 -0.99 6.17 -28.41
CA PRO A 135 -1.65 4.99 -27.87
C PRO A 135 -1.49 3.79 -28.81
N ALA A 136 -1.12 2.64 -28.27
CA ALA A 136 -1.03 1.40 -29.02
C ALA A 136 -2.40 0.68 -29.10
N ASP A 137 -2.56 -0.25 -30.05
CA ASP A 137 -3.83 -0.96 -30.29
C ASP A 137 -4.32 -1.78 -29.08
N ASP A 138 -3.43 -2.15 -28.16
CA ASP A 138 -3.75 -2.86 -26.91
C ASP A 138 -4.28 -1.94 -25.80
N GLU A 139 -4.19 -0.62 -25.96
CA GLU A 139 -4.70 0.39 -25.02
C GLU A 139 -6.20 0.66 -25.25
N THR A 140 -7.02 -0.36 -25.05
CA THR A 140 -8.49 -0.35 -25.30
C THR A 140 -9.29 0.67 -24.48
N ASP A 141 -8.66 1.29 -23.48
CA ASP A 141 -9.20 2.33 -22.62
C ASP A 141 -8.90 3.75 -23.12
N VAL A 142 -8.33 3.87 -24.33
CA VAL A 142 -7.98 5.15 -24.96
C VAL A 142 -8.81 5.36 -26.22
N ALA A 143 -9.57 6.45 -26.26
CA ALA A 143 -10.18 6.94 -27.50
C ALA A 143 -9.29 8.01 -28.15
N VAL A 144 -8.83 7.76 -29.37
CA VAL A 144 -8.06 8.73 -30.17
C VAL A 144 -9.03 9.58 -30.99
N LEU A 145 -8.98 10.91 -30.82
CA LEU A 145 -9.83 11.86 -31.52
C LEU A 145 -8.97 12.93 -32.22
N ASP A 146 -9.24 13.13 -33.50
CA ASP A 146 -8.68 14.24 -34.28
C ASP A 146 -9.21 15.59 -33.77
N SER A 147 -8.28 16.44 -33.32
CA SER A 147 -8.54 17.78 -32.79
C SER A 147 -8.82 18.85 -33.85
N SER A 148 -8.83 18.51 -35.14
CA SER A 148 -9.17 19.42 -36.25
C SER A 148 -10.66 19.77 -36.31
N ALA A 149 -11.51 18.94 -35.69
CA ALA A 149 -12.96 19.16 -35.62
C ALA A 149 -13.34 20.42 -34.82
N THR A 150 -14.56 20.93 -35.03
CA THR A 150 -15.11 22.02 -34.20
C THR A 150 -15.24 21.56 -32.75
N SER A 151 -15.13 22.49 -31.80
CA SER A 151 -15.19 22.18 -30.36
C SER A 151 -16.47 21.42 -29.97
N GLU A 152 -17.61 21.75 -30.58
CA GLU A 152 -18.89 21.10 -30.33
C GLU A 152 -18.89 19.65 -30.83
N ALA A 153 -18.47 19.42 -32.08
CA ALA A 153 -18.40 18.08 -32.67
C ALA A 153 -17.37 17.20 -31.97
N LEU A 154 -16.22 17.76 -31.58
CA LEU A 154 -15.20 17.05 -30.82
C LEU A 154 -15.73 16.63 -29.44
N LEU A 155 -16.50 17.51 -28.79
CA LEU A 155 -17.13 17.22 -27.52
C LEU A 155 -18.21 16.12 -27.63
N ASP A 156 -19.03 16.12 -28.69
CA ASP A 156 -20.00 15.06 -28.95
C ASP A 156 -19.31 13.70 -29.11
N ARG A 157 -18.24 13.68 -29.93
CA ARG A 157 -17.42 12.48 -30.15
C ARG A 157 -16.79 11.99 -28.85
N ALA A 158 -16.26 12.89 -28.02
CA ALA A 158 -15.67 12.54 -26.74
C ALA A 158 -16.69 11.94 -25.76
N VAL A 159 -17.88 12.53 -25.63
CA VAL A 159 -18.95 12.00 -24.80
C VAL A 159 -19.36 10.60 -25.27
N SER A 160 -19.54 10.42 -26.58
CA SER A 160 -19.89 9.11 -27.14
C SER A 160 -18.79 8.07 -26.95
N ALA A 161 -17.53 8.45 -27.13
CA ALA A 161 -16.40 7.54 -26.99
C ALA A 161 -16.25 7.08 -25.53
N VAL A 162 -16.29 8.00 -24.58
CA VAL A 162 -16.16 7.70 -23.15
C VAL A 162 -17.24 6.74 -22.66
N ALA A 163 -18.47 6.82 -23.19
CA ALA A 163 -19.54 5.88 -22.83
C ALA A 163 -19.26 4.44 -23.30
N GLY A 164 -18.48 4.27 -24.37
CA GLY A 164 -18.07 2.98 -24.92
C GLY A 164 -16.76 2.44 -24.33
N LEU A 165 -15.91 3.31 -23.78
CA LEU A 165 -14.66 2.91 -23.17
C LEU A 165 -14.90 2.07 -21.91
N ARG A 166 -13.96 1.16 -21.66
CA ARG A 166 -13.80 0.46 -20.40
C ARG A 166 -12.45 0.87 -19.82
N PRO A 167 -12.31 0.99 -18.50
CA PRO A 167 -11.00 1.18 -17.90
C PRO A 167 -10.03 0.11 -18.37
N GLY A 168 -8.75 0.47 -18.57
CA GLY A 168 -7.72 -0.47 -19.04
C GLY A 168 -7.44 -1.61 -18.06
N LEU A 169 -8.09 -1.57 -16.90
CA LEU A 169 -8.05 -2.55 -15.82
C LEU A 169 -9.31 -3.43 -15.72
N ASP A 170 -10.20 -3.46 -16.74
CA ASP A 170 -11.37 -4.36 -16.80
C ASP A 170 -10.98 -5.84 -17.08
N ILE A 171 -9.84 -6.25 -16.50
CA ILE A 171 -9.38 -7.62 -16.41
C ILE A 171 -9.81 -8.12 -15.03
N GLY A 172 -10.66 -9.15 -15.01
CA GLY A 172 -11.11 -9.79 -13.77
C GLY A 172 -10.07 -10.74 -13.18
N PRO A 173 -10.19 -11.12 -11.89
CA PRO A 173 -9.43 -12.23 -11.33
C PRO A 173 -9.71 -13.54 -12.09
N LEU A 174 -8.74 -14.47 -12.09
CA LEU A 174 -8.96 -15.85 -12.55
C LEU A 174 -9.96 -16.60 -11.65
N LEU A 175 -9.92 -16.29 -10.35
CA LEU A 175 -10.90 -16.75 -9.36
C LEU A 175 -11.23 -15.58 -8.42
N ALA A 176 -12.50 -15.43 -8.11
CA ALA A 176 -13.00 -14.55 -7.05
C ALA A 176 -14.20 -15.21 -6.36
N ASP A 177 -13.94 -15.98 -5.30
CA ASP A 177 -14.98 -16.51 -4.41
C ASP A 177 -14.79 -15.84 -3.04
N GLY A 178 -15.71 -14.96 -2.66
CA GLY A 178 -15.68 -14.35 -1.32
C GLY A 178 -16.72 -13.27 -1.10
N ALA A 179 -17.28 -13.24 0.11
CA ALA A 179 -18.21 -12.23 0.61
C ALA A 179 -18.12 -12.16 2.15
N ALA A 180 -18.63 -11.10 2.77
CA ALA A 180 -18.52 -10.92 4.22
C ALA A 180 -19.28 -12.00 5.02
N ASP A 181 -20.40 -12.49 4.49
CA ASP A 181 -21.23 -13.54 5.05
C ASP A 181 -20.85 -14.95 4.54
N ARG A 182 -19.83 -15.06 3.67
CA ARG A 182 -19.37 -16.32 3.10
C ARG A 182 -18.43 -17.05 4.06
N THR A 183 -18.54 -18.38 4.10
CA THR A 183 -17.51 -19.26 4.67
C THR A 183 -17.12 -20.28 3.63
N ILE A 184 -15.85 -20.30 3.20
CA ILE A 184 -15.32 -21.31 2.28
C ILE A 184 -14.92 -22.54 3.09
N MET A 185 -15.62 -23.65 2.89
CA MET A 185 -15.35 -24.90 3.59
C MET A 185 -14.13 -25.62 3.00
N ALA A 186 -13.52 -26.52 3.79
CA ALA A 186 -12.31 -27.24 3.37
C ALA A 186 -12.46 -27.98 2.02
N ARG A 187 -13.60 -28.63 1.78
CA ARG A 187 -13.89 -29.31 0.50
C ARG A 187 -14.02 -28.36 -0.69
N GLU A 188 -14.54 -27.16 -0.46
CA GLU A 188 -14.66 -26.13 -1.50
C GLU A 188 -13.28 -25.58 -1.84
N LEU A 189 -12.45 -25.32 -0.82
CA LEU A 189 -11.05 -24.95 -0.99
C LEU A 189 -10.28 -26.01 -1.79
N GLU A 190 -10.39 -27.29 -1.42
CA GLU A 190 -9.78 -28.41 -2.16
C GLU A 190 -10.20 -28.42 -3.64
N SER A 191 -11.49 -28.21 -3.92
CA SER A 191 -12.03 -28.16 -5.29
C SER A 191 -11.48 -26.98 -6.09
N HIS A 192 -11.39 -25.79 -5.47
CA HIS A 192 -10.80 -24.61 -6.09
C HIS A 192 -9.33 -24.82 -6.41
N LEU A 193 -8.55 -25.33 -5.46
CA LEU A 193 -7.12 -25.61 -5.66
C LEU A 193 -6.87 -26.68 -6.72
N ALA A 194 -7.69 -27.74 -6.78
CA ALA A 194 -7.61 -28.75 -7.83
C ALA A 194 -7.90 -28.17 -9.22
N THR A 195 -8.89 -27.27 -9.31
CA THR A 195 -9.25 -26.60 -10.57
C THR A 195 -8.15 -25.64 -11.03
N LEU A 196 -7.65 -24.80 -10.12
CA LEU A 196 -6.54 -23.88 -10.40
C LEU A 196 -5.27 -24.65 -10.77
N THR A 197 -4.93 -25.73 -10.05
CA THR A 197 -3.76 -26.56 -10.39
C THR A 197 -3.88 -27.13 -11.80
N ARG A 198 -5.06 -27.67 -12.16
CA ARG A 198 -5.29 -28.22 -13.49
C ARG A 198 -5.18 -27.15 -14.58
N ASN A 199 -5.89 -26.04 -14.43
CA ASN A 199 -6.08 -25.05 -15.49
C ASN A 199 -4.91 -24.07 -15.59
N GLU A 200 -4.32 -23.70 -14.46
CA GLU A 200 -3.31 -22.65 -14.36
C GLU A 200 -1.90 -23.20 -14.17
N VAL A 201 -1.73 -24.47 -13.84
CA VAL A 201 -0.39 -25.05 -13.68
C VAL A 201 -0.13 -26.14 -14.72
N LEU A 202 -0.95 -27.18 -14.72
CA LEU A 202 -0.71 -28.38 -15.52
C LEU A 202 -1.07 -28.22 -16.99
N ALA A 203 -2.20 -27.60 -17.32
CA ALA A 203 -2.64 -27.41 -18.70
C ALA A 203 -1.69 -26.50 -19.52
N PRO A 204 -1.13 -25.40 -18.97
CA PRO A 204 -0.08 -24.62 -19.63
C PRO A 204 1.26 -25.36 -19.76
N GLY A 205 1.44 -26.47 -19.05
CA GLY A 205 2.60 -27.34 -19.16
C GLY A 205 3.73 -27.06 -18.17
N TYR A 206 3.52 -26.26 -17.12
CA TYR A 206 4.55 -26.00 -16.12
C TYR A 206 4.88 -27.26 -15.31
N ARG A 207 6.17 -27.53 -15.09
CA ARG A 207 6.68 -28.74 -14.45
C ARG A 207 7.54 -28.48 -13.23
N ARG A 208 8.22 -27.34 -13.16
CA ARG A 208 9.05 -26.94 -12.02
C ARG A 208 8.41 -25.73 -11.35
N VAL A 209 7.79 -25.94 -10.19
CA VAL A 209 6.92 -24.96 -9.53
C VAL A 209 7.47 -24.58 -8.16
N LEU A 210 7.66 -23.28 -7.93
CA LEU A 210 8.06 -22.75 -6.61
C LEU A 210 6.83 -22.27 -5.85
N LEU A 211 6.56 -22.84 -4.67
CA LEU A 211 5.51 -22.34 -3.77
C LEU A 211 6.11 -21.35 -2.78
N VAL A 212 5.52 -20.15 -2.71
CA VAL A 212 5.99 -19.06 -1.83
C VAL A 212 4.90 -18.68 -0.82
N PRO A 213 4.75 -19.43 0.29
CA PRO A 213 3.89 -19.04 1.40
C PRO A 213 4.55 -17.97 2.29
N PRO A 214 3.81 -17.30 3.19
CA PRO A 214 4.42 -16.57 4.30
C PRO A 214 5.02 -17.54 5.32
N ASP A 215 5.72 -17.00 6.30
CA ASP A 215 6.24 -17.73 7.45
C ASP A 215 5.17 -18.02 8.53
N HIS A 216 5.62 -18.59 9.65
CA HIS A 216 4.74 -19.00 10.76
C HIS A 216 3.99 -17.84 11.42
N THR A 217 4.46 -16.59 11.27
CA THR A 217 3.78 -15.40 11.82
C THR A 217 2.41 -15.16 11.18
N ARG A 218 2.12 -15.87 10.07
CA ARG A 218 0.82 -15.87 9.37
C ARG A 218 0.10 -17.20 9.49
N LEU A 219 0.23 -17.91 10.62
CA LEU A 219 -0.36 -19.24 10.85
C LEU A 219 -1.85 -19.35 10.44
N HIS A 220 -2.65 -18.33 10.74
CA HIS A 220 -4.10 -18.34 10.49
C HIS A 220 -4.49 -17.99 9.04
N SER A 221 -3.54 -17.65 8.18
CA SER A 221 -3.76 -17.28 6.77
C SER A 221 -4.24 -18.42 5.87
N ARG A 222 -4.32 -19.66 6.37
CA ARG A 222 -4.52 -20.90 5.60
C ARG A 222 -3.39 -21.22 4.60
N ALA A 223 -2.34 -20.40 4.51
CA ALA A 223 -1.29 -20.58 3.52
C ALA A 223 -0.54 -21.91 3.67
N GLY A 224 -0.26 -22.36 4.90
CA GLY A 224 0.37 -23.66 5.14
C GLY A 224 -0.47 -24.83 4.59
N SER A 225 -1.78 -24.83 4.87
CA SER A 225 -2.70 -25.85 4.35
C SER A 225 -2.83 -25.82 2.83
N ILE A 226 -2.89 -24.64 2.22
CA ILE A 226 -2.93 -24.45 0.76
C ILE A 226 -1.63 -24.98 0.13
N THR A 227 -0.48 -24.63 0.71
CA THR A 227 0.84 -25.09 0.25
C THR A 227 0.93 -26.61 0.24
N MET A 228 0.46 -27.27 1.31
CA MET A 228 0.46 -28.73 1.39
C MET A 228 -0.42 -29.38 0.34
N GLN A 229 -1.62 -28.85 0.10
CA GLN A 229 -2.53 -29.38 -0.92
C GLN A 229 -1.96 -29.21 -2.34
N LEU A 230 -1.43 -28.03 -2.65
CA LEU A 230 -0.79 -27.77 -3.95
C LEU A 230 0.42 -28.68 -4.15
N ARG A 231 1.30 -28.80 -3.16
CA ARG A 231 2.46 -29.70 -3.23
C ARG A 231 2.03 -31.14 -3.50
N ALA A 232 1.00 -31.63 -2.83
CA ALA A 232 0.48 -32.98 -3.07
C ALA A 232 -0.06 -33.16 -4.50
N LEU A 233 -0.89 -32.23 -4.97
CA LEU A 233 -1.48 -32.27 -6.33
C LEU A 233 -0.39 -32.20 -7.42
N LEU A 234 0.57 -31.31 -7.27
CA LEU A 234 1.66 -31.09 -8.22
C LEU A 234 2.65 -32.28 -8.23
N THR A 235 3.03 -32.79 -7.06
CA THR A 235 3.91 -33.97 -6.96
C THR A 235 3.24 -35.20 -7.58
N ALA A 236 1.94 -35.40 -7.34
CA ALA A 236 1.18 -36.50 -7.95
C ALA A 236 1.08 -36.37 -9.49
N ALA A 237 1.15 -35.15 -10.03
CA ALA A 237 1.21 -34.89 -11.47
C ALA A 237 2.64 -34.97 -12.06
N GLY A 238 3.64 -35.30 -11.24
CA GLY A 238 5.04 -35.43 -11.64
C GLY A 238 5.76 -34.09 -11.81
N CYS A 239 5.29 -33.02 -11.15
CA CYS A 239 6.01 -31.75 -11.08
C CYS A 239 7.12 -31.81 -10.02
N GLU A 240 8.22 -31.10 -10.29
CA GLU A 240 9.20 -30.71 -9.28
C GLU A 240 8.65 -29.51 -8.49
N VAL A 241 8.67 -29.58 -7.16
CA VAL A 241 8.05 -28.57 -6.29
C VAL A 241 9.04 -28.09 -5.23
N GLY A 242 9.40 -26.81 -5.29
CA GLY A 242 10.12 -26.10 -4.23
C GLY A 242 9.16 -25.40 -3.28
N VAL A 243 9.58 -25.18 -2.04
CA VAL A 243 8.84 -24.35 -1.07
C VAL A 243 9.81 -23.36 -0.44
N LEU A 244 9.61 -22.08 -0.71
CA LEU A 244 10.43 -20.97 -0.21
C LEU A 244 9.54 -20.02 0.60
N PRO A 245 9.51 -20.13 1.94
CA PRO A 245 8.76 -19.20 2.77
C PRO A 245 9.28 -17.77 2.66
N ALA A 246 8.37 -16.81 2.50
CA ALA A 246 8.65 -15.38 2.44
C ALA A 246 8.81 -14.81 3.87
N LEU A 247 10.06 -14.78 4.36
CA LEU A 247 10.42 -14.41 5.73
C LEU A 247 10.55 -12.90 5.96
N GLY A 248 10.85 -12.13 4.91
CA GLY A 248 11.42 -10.79 5.06
C GLY A 248 12.71 -10.86 5.88
N THR A 249 12.83 -10.05 6.93
CA THR A 249 14.01 -10.04 7.82
C THR A 249 13.96 -11.06 8.96
N HIS A 250 12.94 -11.91 9.02
CA HIS A 250 12.79 -12.88 10.10
C HIS A 250 13.85 -14.00 10.03
N VAL A 251 14.03 -14.71 11.15
CA VAL A 251 14.84 -15.93 11.20
C VAL A 251 14.09 -17.06 10.50
N ALA A 252 14.84 -17.95 9.84
CA ALA A 252 14.26 -19.14 9.21
C ALA A 252 13.52 -20.01 10.23
N MET A 253 12.40 -20.59 9.79
CA MET A 253 11.53 -21.37 10.67
C MET A 253 12.23 -22.63 11.19
N GLY A 254 12.15 -22.84 12.51
CA GLY A 254 12.61 -24.08 13.13
C GLY A 254 11.71 -25.29 12.84
N PRO A 255 12.09 -26.50 13.28
CA PRO A 255 11.27 -27.71 13.10
C PRO A 255 9.85 -27.59 13.69
N GLU A 256 9.70 -26.99 14.87
CA GLU A 256 8.40 -26.84 15.54
C GLU A 256 7.47 -25.86 14.81
N GLU A 257 8.00 -24.69 14.44
CA GLU A 257 7.28 -23.68 13.67
C GLU A 257 6.85 -24.22 12.30
N THR A 258 7.75 -24.94 11.62
CA THR A 258 7.50 -25.60 10.34
C THR A 258 6.40 -26.65 10.47
N ALA A 259 6.49 -27.52 11.48
CA ALA A 259 5.49 -28.55 11.73
C ALA A 259 4.11 -27.94 12.03
N THR A 260 4.09 -26.83 12.77
CA THR A 260 2.86 -26.09 13.10
C THR A 260 2.21 -25.49 11.86
N LEU A 261 2.99 -24.82 11.00
CA LEU A 261 2.47 -24.19 9.79
C LEU A 261 1.99 -25.22 8.74
N PHE A 262 2.75 -26.29 8.52
CA PHE A 262 2.50 -27.26 7.46
C PHE A 262 1.85 -28.57 7.94
N GLY A 263 1.44 -28.65 9.21
CA GLY A 263 0.83 -29.84 9.79
C GLY A 263 1.72 -31.08 9.74
N GLY A 264 3.05 -30.91 9.78
CA GLY A 264 4.05 -31.98 9.72
C GLY A 264 4.28 -32.60 8.34
N GLY A 265 3.66 -32.10 7.27
CA GLY A 265 3.84 -32.61 5.90
C GLY A 265 5.12 -32.16 5.18
N ILE A 266 5.83 -31.19 5.75
CA ILE A 266 7.12 -30.66 5.32
C ILE A 266 8.00 -30.53 6.57
N THR A 267 9.27 -30.94 6.49
CA THR A 267 10.27 -30.71 7.53
C THR A 267 11.14 -29.49 7.20
N ALA A 268 11.77 -28.88 8.21
CA ALA A 268 12.52 -27.64 8.02
C ALA A 268 13.67 -27.76 7.00
N ASP A 269 14.31 -28.94 6.91
CA ASP A 269 15.38 -29.26 5.95
C ASP A 269 14.89 -29.42 4.50
N GLN A 270 13.58 -29.52 4.29
CA GLN A 270 12.96 -29.58 2.97
C GLN A 270 12.56 -28.19 2.43
N LEU A 271 12.67 -27.15 3.25
CA LEU A 271 12.40 -25.78 2.85
C LEU A 271 13.63 -25.16 2.19
N LEU A 272 13.39 -24.40 1.12
CA LEU A 272 14.36 -23.43 0.65
C LEU A 272 14.39 -22.27 1.66
N VAL A 273 15.58 -21.72 1.90
CA VAL A 273 15.79 -20.72 2.94
C VAL A 273 16.05 -19.37 2.30
N HIS A 274 15.19 -18.39 2.62
CA HIS A 274 15.42 -17.01 2.25
C HIS A 274 16.57 -16.41 3.05
N ASP A 275 17.70 -16.14 2.39
CA ASP A 275 18.84 -15.42 2.97
C ASP A 275 18.77 -13.94 2.57
N TRP A 276 18.10 -13.15 3.40
CA TRP A 276 17.92 -11.72 3.18
C TRP A 276 19.21 -10.88 3.28
N ARG A 277 20.35 -11.49 3.65
CA ARG A 277 21.65 -10.82 3.74
C ARG A 277 22.47 -11.08 2.48
N ASP A 278 22.74 -12.35 2.20
CA ASP A 278 23.74 -12.74 1.20
C ASP A 278 23.12 -13.46 -0.02
N GLY A 279 21.87 -13.91 0.05
CA GLY A 279 21.18 -14.69 -0.98
C GLY A 279 20.43 -13.88 -2.04
N LEU A 280 20.79 -12.63 -2.26
CA LEU A 280 19.99 -11.68 -3.04
C LEU A 280 20.51 -11.47 -4.47
N ARG A 281 19.59 -11.36 -5.42
CA ARG A 281 19.84 -10.77 -6.75
C ARG A 281 19.44 -9.29 -6.73
N HIS A 282 20.40 -8.42 -7.01
CA HIS A 282 20.13 -6.99 -7.24
C HIS A 282 19.54 -6.79 -8.63
N LEU A 283 18.35 -6.18 -8.70
CA LEU A 283 17.60 -6.05 -9.96
C LEU A 283 17.64 -4.62 -10.52
N GLY A 284 17.58 -3.62 -9.65
CA GLY A 284 17.50 -2.23 -10.07
C GLY A 284 17.18 -1.28 -8.93
N ARG A 285 16.69 -0.09 -9.28
CA ARG A 285 16.37 0.98 -8.34
C ARG A 285 15.03 1.61 -8.65
N ILE A 286 14.30 1.96 -7.60
CA ILE A 286 13.24 2.97 -7.67
C ILE A 286 13.89 4.31 -7.39
N GLU A 287 13.78 5.25 -8.34
CA GLU A 287 14.56 6.48 -8.30
C GLU A 287 14.10 7.44 -7.19
N ALA A 288 15.02 8.27 -6.69
CA ALA A 288 14.72 9.27 -5.66
C ALA A 288 13.56 10.19 -6.03
N SER A 289 13.40 10.53 -7.33
CA SER A 289 12.27 11.31 -7.81
C SER A 289 10.93 10.60 -7.60
N GLU A 290 10.89 9.28 -7.72
CA GLU A 290 9.68 8.46 -7.52
C GLU A 290 9.35 8.28 -6.03
N VAL A 291 10.38 8.29 -5.18
CA VAL A 291 10.19 8.27 -3.72
C VAL A 291 9.73 9.64 -3.21
N SER A 292 10.34 10.72 -3.71
CA SER A 292 9.95 12.10 -3.43
C SER A 292 8.47 12.33 -3.76
N VAL A 293 8.03 11.83 -4.91
CA VAL A 293 6.61 11.81 -5.31
C VAL A 293 5.68 11.28 -4.21
N VAL A 294 5.92 10.04 -3.76
CA VAL A 294 4.95 9.34 -2.90
C VAL A 294 5.04 9.83 -1.45
N THR A 295 6.10 10.57 -1.12
CA THR A 295 6.30 11.22 0.17
C THR A 295 5.96 12.72 0.15
N ASP A 296 5.46 13.25 -0.97
CA ASP A 296 5.18 14.68 -1.18
C ASP A 296 6.41 15.58 -0.91
N GLY A 297 7.57 15.17 -1.43
CA GLY A 297 8.84 15.90 -1.34
C GLY A 297 9.56 15.78 0.02
N ARG A 298 9.02 15.02 0.97
CA ARG A 298 9.60 14.90 2.32
C ARG A 298 10.82 13.98 2.39
N TYR A 299 11.04 13.11 1.40
CA TYR A 299 12.18 12.21 1.37
C TYR A 299 12.61 11.91 -0.08
N GLU A 300 13.89 12.15 -0.39
CA GLU A 300 14.42 12.10 -1.76
C GLU A 300 15.62 11.15 -1.90
N GLU A 301 15.47 9.91 -1.43
CA GLU A 301 16.45 8.85 -1.69
C GLU A 301 15.87 7.71 -2.51
N HIS A 302 16.71 7.07 -3.32
CA HIS A 302 16.35 5.89 -4.10
C HIS A 302 16.19 4.65 -3.21
N ILE A 303 15.40 3.68 -3.67
CA ILE A 303 15.30 2.34 -3.08
C ILE A 303 16.00 1.35 -3.99
N ASP A 304 17.06 0.70 -3.48
CA ASP A 304 17.63 -0.47 -4.14
C ASP A 304 16.62 -1.63 -4.07
N VAL A 305 16.35 -2.25 -5.23
CA VAL A 305 15.46 -3.40 -5.35
C VAL A 305 16.32 -4.65 -5.47
N ALA A 306 16.38 -5.40 -4.37
CA ALA A 306 17.00 -6.72 -4.32
C ALA A 306 16.04 -7.73 -3.68
N VAL A 307 15.92 -8.90 -4.31
CA VAL A 307 15.08 -10.02 -3.87
C VAL A 307 15.85 -11.33 -3.94
N ASP A 308 15.31 -12.38 -3.35
CA ASP A 308 15.92 -13.71 -3.33
C ASP A 308 16.26 -14.21 -4.74
N ALA A 309 17.52 -14.62 -4.93
CA ALA A 309 18.03 -15.12 -6.20
C ALA A 309 17.30 -16.40 -6.65
N GLU A 310 16.75 -17.18 -5.72
CA GLU A 310 16.01 -18.41 -5.97
C GLU A 310 14.79 -18.18 -6.88
N LEU A 311 14.18 -16.98 -6.84
CA LEU A 311 13.08 -16.62 -7.75
C LEU A 311 13.45 -16.74 -9.24
N PHE A 312 14.75 -16.70 -9.56
CA PHE A 312 15.28 -16.72 -10.92
C PHE A 312 16.01 -18.02 -11.26
N ASP A 313 16.00 -19.03 -10.38
CA ASP A 313 16.70 -20.30 -10.58
C ASP A 313 15.96 -21.24 -11.55
N GLY A 314 15.38 -20.73 -12.64
CA GLY A 314 14.76 -21.56 -13.68
C GLY A 314 13.49 -22.31 -13.24
N TRP A 315 12.68 -21.70 -12.37
CA TRP A 315 11.32 -22.14 -12.08
C TRP A 315 10.39 -21.78 -13.24
N ASP A 316 9.52 -22.71 -13.65
CA ASP A 316 8.54 -22.47 -14.72
C ASP A 316 7.43 -21.50 -14.26
N LEU A 317 7.04 -21.64 -12.98
CA LEU A 317 5.99 -20.88 -12.32
C LEU A 317 6.29 -20.70 -10.84
N VAL A 318 6.12 -19.48 -10.35
CA VAL A 318 6.05 -19.15 -8.92
C VAL A 318 4.60 -19.01 -8.49
N VAL A 319 4.19 -19.75 -7.46
CA VAL A 319 2.86 -19.63 -6.84
C VAL A 319 3.01 -18.94 -5.49
N SER A 320 2.68 -17.64 -5.45
CA SER A 320 2.68 -16.87 -4.20
C SER A 320 1.37 -17.05 -3.46
N ILE A 321 1.44 -17.44 -2.20
CA ILE A 321 0.29 -17.84 -1.38
C ILE A 321 0.23 -16.92 -0.15
N GLY A 322 -0.96 -16.47 0.25
CA GLY A 322 -1.16 -15.97 1.61
C GLY A 322 -2.34 -15.02 1.76
N GLN A 323 -2.40 -14.31 2.88
CA GLN A 323 -3.57 -13.52 3.27
C GLN A 323 -3.42 -12.03 2.94
N VAL A 324 -4.47 -11.45 2.36
CA VAL A 324 -4.67 -10.00 2.26
C VAL A 324 -5.39 -9.52 3.53
N VAL A 325 -4.75 -8.62 4.27
CA VAL A 325 -5.20 -8.11 5.57
C VAL A 325 -4.62 -6.71 5.79
N PRO A 326 -5.25 -5.81 6.55
CA PRO A 326 -4.69 -4.49 6.82
C PRO A 326 -3.28 -4.52 7.41
N HIS A 327 -2.43 -3.59 6.96
CA HIS A 327 -1.01 -3.53 7.28
C HIS A 327 -0.55 -2.08 7.41
N GLU A 328 0.25 -1.78 8.45
CA GLU A 328 0.66 -0.42 8.81
C GLU A 328 1.61 0.25 7.81
N VAL A 329 2.48 -0.52 7.15
CA VAL A 329 3.45 0.00 6.18
C VAL A 329 2.93 0.15 4.76
N ILE A 330 2.15 -0.83 4.26
CA ILE A 330 1.76 -0.90 2.84
C ILE A 330 0.25 -0.76 2.60
N GLY A 331 -0.52 -0.61 3.68
CA GLY A 331 -1.97 -0.48 3.65
C GLY A 331 -2.69 -1.81 3.73
N MET A 332 -2.53 -2.68 2.74
CA MET A 332 -2.97 -4.08 2.80
C MET A 332 -1.79 -5.00 2.50
N ALA A 333 -1.65 -6.10 3.23
CA ALA A 333 -0.56 -7.06 3.08
C ALA A 333 -0.66 -7.88 1.77
N ASN A 334 0.37 -8.71 1.54
CA ASN A 334 0.47 -9.69 0.45
C ASN A 334 0.48 -9.07 -0.96
N PHE A 335 0.16 -9.88 -1.98
CA PHE A 335 0.40 -9.63 -3.40
C PHE A 335 1.90 -9.41 -3.64
N THR A 336 2.29 -8.40 -4.43
CA THR A 336 3.68 -8.02 -4.71
C THR A 336 4.56 -7.89 -3.47
N LYS A 337 4.00 -7.45 -2.33
CA LYS A 337 4.70 -7.41 -1.02
C LYS A 337 5.34 -8.75 -0.68
N ASN A 338 4.67 -9.86 -0.96
CA ASN A 338 5.14 -11.18 -0.57
C ASN A 338 6.48 -11.53 -1.25
N LEU A 339 6.70 -11.04 -2.48
CA LEU A 339 7.93 -11.28 -3.22
C LEU A 339 8.94 -10.14 -3.05
N ILE A 340 8.52 -8.87 -3.13
CA ILE A 340 9.45 -7.73 -3.06
C ILE A 340 9.95 -7.46 -1.64
N VAL A 341 9.09 -7.64 -0.64
CA VAL A 341 9.43 -7.41 0.77
C VAL A 341 9.64 -8.75 1.47
N GLY A 342 8.77 -9.72 1.25
CA GLY A 342 8.85 -11.03 1.91
C GLY A 342 10.01 -11.90 1.43
N LEU A 343 10.50 -11.69 0.20
CA LEU A 343 11.76 -12.26 -0.29
C LEU A 343 12.78 -11.14 -0.57
N GLY A 344 12.64 -9.98 0.07
CA GLY A 344 13.47 -8.81 -0.15
C GLY A 344 14.68 -8.75 0.79
N GLY A 345 15.71 -8.00 0.38
CA GLY A 345 16.83 -7.67 1.25
C GLY A 345 16.56 -6.55 2.24
N ALA A 346 17.40 -6.45 3.28
CA ALA A 346 17.36 -5.34 4.24
C ALA A 346 17.34 -3.94 3.60
N PRO A 347 18.11 -3.63 2.54
CA PRO A 347 18.03 -2.32 1.88
C PRO A 347 16.63 -1.99 1.32
N THR A 348 16.01 -2.96 0.63
CA THR A 348 14.65 -2.83 0.10
C THR A 348 13.63 -2.65 1.24
N ILE A 349 13.74 -3.49 2.27
CA ILE A 349 12.77 -3.56 3.38
C ILE A 349 12.85 -2.30 4.24
N HIS A 350 14.02 -1.97 4.78
CA HIS A 350 14.17 -0.85 5.71
C HIS A 350 13.76 0.47 5.06
N ARG A 351 14.12 0.67 3.78
CA ARG A 351 13.82 1.91 3.08
C ARG A 351 12.35 2.04 2.71
N SER A 352 11.69 0.96 2.27
CA SER A 352 10.24 0.98 2.05
C SER A 352 9.44 1.22 3.32
N HIS A 353 9.88 0.71 4.48
CA HIS A 353 9.26 0.99 5.78
C HIS A 353 9.40 2.46 6.17
N PHE A 354 10.60 3.02 6.00
CA PHE A 354 10.84 4.44 6.27
C PHE A 354 10.03 5.34 5.36
N VAL A 355 9.95 5.02 4.06
CA VAL A 355 9.08 5.74 3.11
C VAL A 355 7.62 5.68 3.54
N GLY A 356 7.14 4.53 4.04
CA GLY A 356 5.78 4.42 4.58
C GLY A 356 5.56 5.34 5.78
N ALA A 357 6.54 5.43 6.68
CA ALA A 357 6.49 6.38 7.80
C ALA A 357 6.41 7.82 7.33
N VAL A 358 7.30 8.22 6.42
CA VAL A 358 7.35 9.59 5.92
C VAL A 358 6.12 9.95 5.11
N ALA A 359 5.55 9.02 4.33
CA ALA A 359 4.35 9.30 3.53
C ALA A 359 3.11 9.60 4.40
N GLY A 360 3.07 9.08 5.63
CA GLY A 360 2.03 9.35 6.62
C GLY A 360 1.00 8.21 6.70
N MET A 361 0.74 7.74 7.93
CA MET A 361 -0.04 6.53 8.19
C MET A 361 -1.50 6.64 7.73
N GLU A 362 -2.09 7.84 7.80
CA GLU A 362 -3.48 8.10 7.38
C GLU A 362 -3.70 7.85 5.88
N SER A 363 -2.65 8.00 5.08
CA SER A 363 -2.66 7.74 3.63
C SER A 363 -2.40 6.27 3.27
N ILE A 364 -2.06 5.43 4.26
CA ILE A 364 -1.63 4.05 4.06
C ILE A 364 -2.61 3.08 4.70
N MET A 365 -2.86 3.21 6.00
CA MET A 365 -3.41 2.16 6.83
C MET A 365 -4.77 1.64 6.34
N GLY A 366 -4.85 0.33 6.07
CA GLY A 366 -6.06 -0.31 5.57
C GLY A 366 -6.44 0.05 4.13
N ARG A 367 -5.70 0.92 3.44
CA ARG A 367 -5.97 1.29 2.05
C ARG A 367 -5.34 0.26 1.09
N SER A 368 -6.13 -0.22 0.14
CA SER A 368 -5.66 -1.17 -0.89
C SER A 368 -4.63 -0.55 -1.84
N MET A 369 -4.69 0.77 -2.00
CA MET A 369 -3.75 1.60 -2.72
C MET A 369 -3.06 2.55 -1.74
N SER A 370 -1.74 2.58 -1.75
CA SER A 370 -0.94 3.39 -0.82
C SER A 370 0.37 3.84 -1.47
N PRO A 371 1.00 4.91 -0.97
CA PRO A 371 2.34 5.34 -1.36
C PRO A 371 3.36 4.20 -1.50
N VAL A 372 3.48 3.35 -0.48
CA VAL A 372 4.44 2.23 -0.49
C VAL A 372 4.01 1.13 -1.45
N ARG A 373 2.70 0.84 -1.58
CA ARG A 373 2.20 -0.13 -2.55
C ARG A 373 2.55 0.30 -3.97
N ASP A 374 2.41 1.58 -4.30
CA ASP A 374 2.75 2.10 -5.63
C ASP A 374 4.23 1.84 -5.97
N LEU A 375 5.15 2.01 -5.00
CA LEU A 375 6.58 1.72 -5.20
C LEU A 375 6.87 0.22 -5.30
N VAL A 376 6.22 -0.60 -4.46
CA VAL A 376 6.41 -2.06 -4.43
C VAL A 376 5.85 -2.74 -5.67
N ASP A 377 4.68 -2.29 -6.16
CA ASP A 377 4.09 -2.75 -7.42
C ASP A 377 4.98 -2.36 -8.59
N ALA A 378 5.45 -1.11 -8.63
CA ALA A 378 6.40 -0.67 -9.66
C ALA A 378 7.71 -1.47 -9.65
N ALA A 379 8.24 -1.81 -8.47
CA ALA A 379 9.42 -2.66 -8.35
C ALA A 379 9.16 -4.06 -8.90
N PHE A 380 8.03 -4.66 -8.57
CA PHE A 380 7.64 -5.97 -9.10
C PHE A 380 7.47 -5.95 -10.63
N ASP A 381 6.66 -5.03 -11.14
CA ASP A 381 6.32 -4.98 -12.57
C ASP A 381 7.53 -4.69 -13.45
N ARG A 382 8.47 -3.86 -12.97
CA ARG A 382 9.69 -3.50 -13.73
C ARG A 382 10.76 -4.57 -13.69
N PHE A 383 10.92 -5.25 -12.56
CA PHE A 383 12.14 -6.01 -12.28
C PHE A 383 11.91 -7.51 -12.07
N VAL A 384 10.71 -7.95 -11.69
CA VAL A 384 10.42 -9.36 -11.41
C VAL A 384 9.48 -9.94 -12.46
N ALA A 385 8.35 -9.27 -12.72
CA ALA A 385 7.33 -9.73 -13.68
C ALA A 385 7.87 -10.04 -15.11
N PRO A 386 8.88 -9.34 -15.64
CA PRO A 386 9.42 -9.65 -16.97
C PRO A 386 10.16 -10.99 -17.08
N GLU A 387 10.68 -11.52 -15.96
CA GLU A 387 11.48 -12.75 -15.93
C GLU A 387 10.77 -13.90 -15.19
N VAL A 388 9.80 -13.61 -14.33
CA VAL A 388 9.17 -14.59 -13.42
C VAL A 388 7.67 -14.66 -13.67
N ASN A 389 7.19 -15.84 -14.09
CA ASN A 389 5.76 -16.12 -14.17
C ASN A 389 5.19 -16.32 -12.77
N VAL A 390 4.23 -15.49 -12.37
CA VAL A 390 3.60 -15.58 -11.03
C VAL A 390 2.12 -15.91 -11.12
N LEU A 391 1.68 -16.88 -10.32
CA LEU A 391 0.29 -17.13 -9.95
C LEU A 391 0.09 -16.73 -8.48
N TRP A 392 -0.85 -15.83 -8.23
CA TRP A 392 -1.21 -15.34 -6.91
C TRP A 392 -2.39 -16.13 -6.36
N LEU A 393 -2.29 -16.62 -5.12
CA LEU A 393 -3.39 -17.21 -4.36
C LEU A 393 -3.58 -16.43 -3.07
N LEU A 394 -4.60 -15.57 -3.07
CA LEU A 394 -4.85 -14.59 -2.05
C LEU A 394 -6.07 -14.99 -1.22
N THR A 395 -5.88 -15.17 0.07
CA THR A 395 -6.93 -15.49 1.03
C THR A 395 -7.38 -14.24 1.77
N VAL A 396 -8.65 -14.22 2.17
CA VAL A 396 -9.16 -13.28 3.16
C VAL A 396 -9.73 -14.09 4.31
N VAL A 397 -9.16 -13.92 5.49
CA VAL A 397 -9.55 -14.63 6.72
C VAL A 397 -10.02 -13.60 7.73
N GLU A 398 -11.21 -13.82 8.28
CA GLU A 398 -11.77 -13.04 9.39
C GLU A 398 -11.53 -13.76 10.71
N ASP A 399 -11.13 -13.01 11.73
CA ASP A 399 -11.22 -13.45 13.11
C ASP A 399 -12.59 -13.04 13.66
N THR A 400 -13.44 -14.03 13.93
CA THR A 400 -14.80 -13.81 14.46
C THR A 400 -14.82 -13.73 16.00
N GLY A 401 -13.66 -13.78 16.65
CA GLY A 401 -13.49 -13.95 18.09
C GLY A 401 -13.66 -15.39 18.58
N ALA A 402 -14.43 -16.21 17.86
CA ALA A 402 -14.59 -17.64 18.13
C ALA A 402 -13.70 -18.50 17.21
N ASP A 403 -13.63 -18.14 15.93
CA ASP A 403 -12.97 -18.92 14.87
C ASP A 403 -12.29 -18.02 13.84
N MET A 404 -11.24 -18.57 13.22
CA MET A 404 -10.56 -18.01 12.03
C MET A 404 -11.25 -18.53 10.75
N VAL A 405 -12.09 -17.69 10.14
CA VAL A 405 -12.99 -18.07 9.05
C VAL A 405 -12.43 -17.62 7.70
N LEU A 406 -12.29 -18.54 6.74
CA LEU A 406 -11.90 -18.21 5.37
C LEU A 406 -13.10 -17.58 4.63
N ARG A 407 -13.08 -16.26 4.49
CA ARG A 407 -14.13 -15.46 3.82
C ARG A 407 -13.98 -15.38 2.32
N GLY A 408 -12.75 -15.47 1.83
CA GLY A 408 -12.49 -15.40 0.39
C GLY A 408 -11.20 -16.05 -0.07
N LEU A 409 -11.23 -16.52 -1.32
CA LEU A 409 -10.09 -17.00 -2.10
C LEU A 409 -10.12 -16.34 -3.47
N TYR A 410 -9.01 -15.69 -3.81
CA TYR A 410 -8.83 -14.96 -5.07
C TYR A 410 -7.57 -15.46 -5.76
N ALA A 411 -7.63 -15.59 -7.09
CA ALA A 411 -6.48 -15.99 -7.90
C ALA A 411 -6.28 -15.11 -9.12
N GLY A 412 -5.04 -14.90 -9.51
CA GLY A 412 -4.66 -14.11 -10.68
C GLY A 412 -3.20 -14.31 -11.05
N ARG A 413 -2.78 -13.84 -12.21
CA ARG A 413 -1.43 -13.94 -12.76
C ARG A 413 -0.83 -12.58 -13.08
N GLY A 414 0.49 -12.54 -13.20
CA GLY A 414 1.22 -11.38 -13.72
C GLY A 414 1.31 -10.22 -12.73
N GLY A 415 1.45 -9.02 -13.26
CA GLY A 415 1.70 -7.78 -12.54
C GLY A 415 0.47 -7.10 -11.93
N SER A 416 0.69 -5.88 -11.46
CA SER A 416 -0.33 -5.01 -10.85
C SER A 416 -1.48 -4.64 -11.81
N MET A 417 -1.20 -4.68 -13.11
CA MET A 417 -2.13 -4.36 -14.18
C MET A 417 -2.85 -5.60 -14.77
N ASP A 418 -2.41 -6.80 -14.39
CA ASP A 418 -2.96 -8.06 -14.88
C ASP A 418 -4.06 -8.62 -13.95
N THR A 419 -4.52 -9.85 -14.24
CA THR A 419 -5.47 -10.60 -13.39
C THR A 419 -4.98 -10.73 -11.94
N GLY A 420 -3.67 -10.69 -11.68
CA GLY A 420 -3.05 -10.69 -10.35
C GLY A 420 -3.40 -9.45 -9.54
N GLY A 421 -3.17 -8.26 -10.10
CA GLY A 421 -3.59 -7.01 -9.47
C GLY A 421 -5.10 -6.91 -9.31
N ALA A 422 -5.88 -7.45 -10.25
CA ALA A 422 -7.33 -7.54 -10.12
C ALA A 422 -7.76 -8.42 -8.93
N ALA A 423 -7.13 -9.60 -8.77
CA ALA A 423 -7.36 -10.51 -7.64
C ALA A 423 -7.03 -9.83 -6.31
N TYR A 424 -5.91 -9.11 -6.25
CA TYR A 424 -5.53 -8.34 -5.07
C TYR A 424 -6.55 -7.25 -4.72
N ARG A 425 -6.96 -6.43 -5.69
CA ARG A 425 -7.97 -5.37 -5.45
C ARG A 425 -9.30 -5.96 -4.96
N ALA A 426 -9.71 -7.11 -5.49
CA ALA A 426 -10.92 -7.81 -5.05
C ALA A 426 -10.78 -8.35 -3.61
N ALA A 427 -9.67 -9.02 -3.31
CA ALA A 427 -9.35 -9.51 -1.97
C ALA A 427 -9.25 -8.37 -0.94
N ALA A 428 -8.58 -7.27 -1.31
CA ALA A 428 -8.42 -6.11 -0.46
C ALA A 428 -9.76 -5.46 -0.10
N ARG A 429 -10.71 -5.34 -1.05
CA ARG A 429 -12.06 -4.83 -0.76
C ARG A 429 -12.81 -5.70 0.25
N LEU A 430 -12.73 -7.03 0.12
CA LEU A 430 -13.34 -7.93 1.11
C LEU A 430 -12.65 -7.80 2.46
N ALA A 431 -11.32 -7.80 2.50
CA ALA A 431 -10.56 -7.65 3.74
C ALA A 431 -10.84 -6.31 4.43
N GLN A 432 -11.01 -5.21 3.70
CA GLN A 432 -11.45 -3.92 4.27
C GLN A 432 -12.85 -4.00 4.90
N THR A 433 -13.70 -4.94 4.46
CA THR A 433 -15.05 -5.12 5.00
C THR A 433 -15.05 -5.98 6.27
N VAL A 434 -14.20 -7.01 6.34
CA VAL A 434 -14.23 -8.02 7.42
C VAL A 434 -13.07 -7.92 8.41
N ASN A 435 -12.05 -7.09 8.14
CA ASN A 435 -10.86 -6.95 8.98
C ASN A 435 -10.64 -5.52 9.50
N LEU A 436 -11.62 -4.62 9.33
CA LEU A 436 -11.58 -3.26 9.87
C LEU A 436 -12.75 -3.03 10.81
N ASP A 437 -12.46 -2.48 11.99
CA ASP A 437 -13.47 -2.00 12.93
C ASP A 437 -13.88 -0.58 12.54
N ILE A 438 -14.89 -0.48 11.66
CA ILE A 438 -15.40 0.81 11.19
C ILE A 438 -16.34 1.40 12.24
N LEU A 439 -15.95 2.55 12.78
CA LEU A 439 -16.69 3.32 13.77
C LEU A 439 -17.49 4.44 13.09
N PRO A 440 -18.68 4.79 13.61
CA PRO A 440 -19.56 5.78 12.98
C PRO A 440 -18.99 7.20 13.01
N GLU A 441 -18.21 7.54 14.04
CA GLU A 441 -17.64 8.87 14.25
C GLU A 441 -16.22 8.76 14.86
N PRO A 442 -15.36 9.78 14.69
CA PRO A 442 -14.09 9.86 15.40
C PRO A 442 -14.27 9.86 16.93
N LEU A 443 -13.29 9.31 17.63
CA LEU A 443 -13.30 9.13 19.08
C LEU A 443 -12.46 10.19 19.78
N ASP A 444 -13.08 10.97 20.67
CA ASP A 444 -12.39 11.97 21.49
C ASP A 444 -11.49 11.33 22.56
N ARG A 445 -11.84 10.12 23.01
CA ARG A 445 -11.13 9.42 24.09
C ARG A 445 -11.08 7.93 23.85
N VAL A 446 -9.86 7.40 23.78
CA VAL A 446 -9.59 5.96 23.60
C VAL A 446 -8.70 5.48 24.74
N VAL A 447 -9.00 4.30 25.27
CA VAL A 447 -8.19 3.61 26.27
C VAL A 447 -7.75 2.28 25.69
N CYS A 448 -6.44 2.03 25.63
CA CYS A 448 -5.87 0.76 25.20
C CYS A 448 -5.25 0.01 26.37
N TRP A 449 -5.54 -1.28 26.50
CA TRP A 449 -4.84 -2.19 27.40
C TRP A 449 -3.68 -2.88 26.68
N LEU A 450 -2.50 -2.90 27.30
CA LEU A 450 -1.36 -3.67 26.85
C LEU A 450 -1.16 -4.89 27.74
N ASP A 451 -1.28 -6.08 27.17
CA ASP A 451 -1.07 -7.33 27.91
C ASP A 451 0.37 -7.39 28.44
N PRO A 452 0.59 -7.48 29.76
CA PRO A 452 1.93 -7.54 30.33
C PRO A 452 2.71 -8.81 29.98
N ALA A 453 2.08 -9.86 29.44
CA ALA A 453 2.75 -11.06 28.96
C ALA A 453 3.31 -10.90 27.54
N GLU A 454 2.80 -9.93 26.76
CA GLU A 454 3.18 -9.74 25.36
C GLU A 454 3.92 -8.41 25.12
N MET A 455 3.56 -7.36 25.85
CA MET A 455 3.95 -5.97 25.55
C MET A 455 4.90 -5.43 26.62
N HIS A 456 6.20 -5.62 26.42
CA HIS A 456 7.23 -5.22 27.39
C HIS A 456 7.94 -3.90 27.08
N SER A 457 7.70 -3.34 25.89
CA SER A 457 8.35 -2.14 25.38
C SER A 457 7.36 -1.23 24.68
N THR A 458 7.70 0.04 24.46
CA THR A 458 6.92 0.90 23.55
C THR A 458 7.09 0.50 22.09
N TRP A 459 8.17 -0.22 21.73
CA TRP A 459 8.32 -0.86 20.42
C TRP A 459 7.12 -1.72 20.06
N LEU A 460 6.70 -2.57 20.99
CA LEU A 460 5.51 -3.42 20.83
C LEU A 460 4.22 -2.67 21.20
N GLY A 461 4.26 -1.90 22.30
CA GLY A 461 3.11 -1.23 22.88
C GLY A 461 2.51 -0.11 22.02
N ASN A 462 3.33 0.56 21.18
CA ASN A 462 2.86 1.62 20.29
C ASN A 462 1.88 1.13 19.22
N LYS A 463 1.63 -0.19 19.10
CA LYS A 463 0.43 -0.72 18.42
C LYS A 463 -0.84 -0.01 18.86
N ALA A 464 -0.95 0.33 20.15
CA ALA A 464 -2.05 1.13 20.68
C ALA A 464 -2.24 2.46 19.93
N ILE A 465 -1.15 3.11 19.53
CA ILE A 465 -1.16 4.41 18.86
C ILE A 465 -1.56 4.23 17.40
N TYR A 466 -0.75 3.52 16.62
CA TYR A 466 -0.98 3.49 15.18
C TYR A 466 -2.22 2.68 14.78
N ARG A 467 -2.64 1.66 15.54
CA ARG A 467 -3.88 0.90 15.24
C ARG A 467 -5.17 1.63 15.61
N THR A 468 -5.11 2.68 16.45
CA THR A 468 -6.30 3.48 16.82
C THR A 468 -6.29 4.89 16.22
N ARG A 469 -5.16 5.35 15.70
CA ARG A 469 -4.98 6.67 15.07
C ARG A 469 -6.06 7.06 14.06
N MET A 470 -6.53 6.09 13.28
CA MET A 470 -7.57 6.30 12.25
C MET A 470 -8.97 6.47 12.85
N ALA A 471 -9.18 6.05 14.10
CA ALA A 471 -10.39 6.27 14.87
C ALA A 471 -10.32 7.54 15.74
N MET A 472 -9.13 8.04 16.07
CA MET A 472 -8.97 9.21 16.94
C MET A 472 -9.50 10.51 16.30
N ALA A 473 -10.27 11.28 17.06
CA ALA A 473 -10.56 12.68 16.78
C ALA A 473 -9.29 13.53 16.94
N ASP A 474 -9.23 14.66 16.24
CA ASP A 474 -8.17 15.65 16.49
C ASP A 474 -8.42 16.33 17.84
N ASP A 475 -7.35 16.72 18.54
CA ASP A 475 -7.33 17.14 19.95
C ASP A 475 -7.80 16.08 20.98
N GLY A 476 -8.01 14.85 20.53
CA GLY A 476 -8.42 13.72 21.37
C GLY A 476 -7.35 13.25 22.36
N GLU A 477 -7.71 12.24 23.15
CA GLU A 477 -6.87 11.66 24.21
C GLU A 477 -6.79 10.14 24.07
N LEU A 478 -5.59 9.62 23.81
CA LEU A 478 -5.29 8.19 23.85
C LEU A 478 -4.58 7.85 25.17
N ILE A 479 -5.19 6.98 25.96
CA ILE A 479 -4.65 6.48 27.23
C ILE A 479 -4.17 5.04 27.01
N VAL A 480 -2.90 4.78 27.26
CA VAL A 480 -2.27 3.46 27.11
C VAL A 480 -1.99 2.89 28.51
N LEU A 481 -2.77 1.90 28.93
CA LEU A 481 -2.60 1.16 30.18
C LEU A 481 -1.51 0.09 29.98
N ALA A 482 -0.34 0.33 30.54
CA ALA A 482 0.90 -0.36 30.21
C ALA A 482 1.57 -1.01 31.44
N PRO A 483 0.95 -2.04 32.06
CA PRO A 483 1.51 -2.73 33.23
C PRO A 483 2.85 -3.44 32.97
N GLY A 484 3.10 -3.85 31.72
CA GLY A 484 4.28 -4.64 31.34
C GLY A 484 5.45 -3.85 30.76
N VAL A 485 5.26 -2.55 30.46
CA VAL A 485 6.23 -1.76 29.69
C VAL A 485 7.36 -1.24 30.58
N ARG A 486 8.59 -1.69 30.31
CA ARG A 486 9.80 -1.40 31.12
C ARG A 486 10.92 -0.72 30.35
N ARG A 487 10.82 -0.68 29.02
CA ARG A 487 11.80 -0.10 28.10
C ARG A 487 11.10 0.50 26.88
N PHE A 488 11.81 1.23 26.05
CA PHE A 488 11.30 1.78 24.80
C PHE A 488 11.60 0.87 23.60
N GLY A 489 12.86 0.52 23.38
CA GLY A 489 13.30 -0.35 22.28
C GLY A 489 13.26 -1.84 22.63
N GLU A 490 13.37 -2.73 21.65
CA GLU A 490 13.52 -4.18 21.91
C GLU A 490 14.95 -4.58 22.30
N ASP A 491 15.94 -3.87 21.74
CA ASP A 491 17.36 -3.98 22.10
C ASP A 491 17.91 -2.64 22.61
N ASP A 492 19.12 -2.67 23.16
CA ASP A 492 19.72 -1.52 23.86
C ASP A 492 20.11 -0.39 22.90
N GLY A 493 20.41 -0.70 21.64
CA GLY A 493 20.69 0.28 20.61
C GLY A 493 19.43 1.05 20.23
N ILE A 494 18.35 0.33 19.90
CA ILE A 494 17.05 0.94 19.60
C ILE A 494 16.51 1.71 20.80
N ASP A 495 16.64 1.16 22.02
CA ASP A 495 16.19 1.84 23.24
C ASP A 495 16.91 3.17 23.46
N THR A 496 18.22 3.20 23.25
CA THR A 496 19.05 4.40 23.33
C THR A 496 18.63 5.45 22.31
N LEU A 497 18.39 5.04 21.06
CA LEU A 497 17.95 5.94 19.99
C LEU A 497 16.57 6.55 20.31
N ILE A 498 15.64 5.75 20.82
CA ILE A 498 14.30 6.25 21.19
C ILE A 498 14.38 7.25 22.34
N ARG A 499 15.16 6.94 23.39
CA ARG A 499 15.36 7.85 24.52
C ARG A 499 15.99 9.18 24.09
N ARG A 500 16.92 9.15 23.13
CA ARG A 500 17.60 10.33 22.60
C ARG A 500 16.66 11.24 21.81
N HIS A 501 15.87 10.66 20.90
CA HIS A 501 15.12 11.43 19.89
C HIS A 501 13.65 11.63 20.22
N GLY A 502 13.04 10.71 20.98
CA GLY A 502 11.63 10.75 21.36
C GLY A 502 10.64 10.71 20.19
N TYR A 503 9.35 10.54 20.51
CA TYR A 503 8.25 10.45 19.57
C TYR A 503 7.74 11.86 19.19
N ARG A 504 8.51 12.58 18.37
CA ARG A 504 8.30 14.02 18.08
C ARG A 504 7.79 14.33 16.66
N GLY A 505 7.18 13.36 15.99
CA GLY A 505 6.60 13.53 14.66
C GLY A 505 7.62 13.42 13.53
N THR A 506 7.09 13.46 12.30
CA THR A 506 7.87 13.33 11.07
C THR A 506 8.93 14.42 10.93
N PRO A 507 8.64 15.72 11.11
CA PRO A 507 9.64 16.77 10.89
C PRO A 507 10.86 16.64 11.83
N ALA A 508 10.63 16.35 13.11
CA ALA A 508 11.71 16.19 14.08
C ALA A 508 12.55 14.93 13.80
N THR A 509 11.90 13.85 13.38
CA THR A 509 12.59 12.60 13.06
C THR A 509 13.44 12.74 11.80
N LEU A 510 12.95 13.42 10.76
CA LEU A 510 13.76 13.69 9.55
C LEU A 510 14.99 14.54 9.86
N ALA A 511 14.83 15.60 10.67
CA ALA A 511 15.96 16.41 11.12
C ALA A 511 16.96 15.60 11.97
N ALA A 512 16.49 14.65 12.78
CA ALA A 512 17.33 13.74 13.54
C ALA A 512 18.09 12.77 12.63
N VAL A 513 17.45 12.21 11.59
CA VAL A 513 18.10 11.35 10.60
C VAL A 513 19.21 12.11 9.84
N GLU A 514 19.00 13.39 9.53
CA GLU A 514 20.02 14.21 8.87
C GLU A 514 21.26 14.50 9.74
N THR A 515 21.10 14.49 11.08
CA THR A 515 22.13 14.98 12.01
C THR A 515 22.73 13.91 12.92
N ASP A 516 22.08 12.76 13.09
CA ASP A 516 22.54 11.64 13.90
C ASP A 516 22.84 10.41 13.01
N PRO A 517 24.12 10.10 12.76
CA PRO A 517 24.52 8.95 11.96
C PRO A 517 24.01 7.61 12.49
N GLU A 518 23.88 7.43 13.81
CA GLU A 518 23.38 6.18 14.38
C GLU A 518 21.90 5.96 14.05
N LEU A 519 21.11 7.04 13.99
CA LEU A 519 19.70 6.97 13.57
C LEU A 519 19.58 6.81 12.05
N ALA A 520 20.44 7.47 11.27
CA ALA A 520 20.46 7.34 9.81
C ALA A 520 20.77 5.91 9.34
N GLU A 521 21.64 5.20 10.07
CA GLU A 521 21.93 3.79 9.84
C GLU A 521 20.80 2.86 10.33
N ASN A 522 19.86 3.37 11.14
CA ASN A 522 18.74 2.62 11.70
C ASN A 522 17.37 3.23 11.32
N LEU A 523 17.06 3.24 10.02
CA LEU A 523 15.78 3.74 9.51
C LEU A 523 14.55 3.02 10.06
N GLY A 524 14.70 1.80 10.59
CA GLY A 524 13.64 1.09 11.31
C GLY A 524 13.26 1.80 12.62
N ALA A 525 14.25 2.22 13.41
CA ALA A 525 14.02 3.05 14.58
C ALA A 525 13.42 4.41 14.21
N ALA A 526 13.90 5.06 13.15
CA ALA A 526 13.34 6.32 12.68
C ALA A 526 11.86 6.17 12.25
N ALA A 527 11.52 5.11 11.49
CA ALA A 527 10.13 4.81 11.14
C ALA A 527 9.25 4.61 12.38
N HIS A 528 9.76 3.91 13.40
CA HIS A 528 9.06 3.71 14.67
C HIS A 528 8.79 5.01 15.44
N LEU A 529 9.74 5.95 15.45
CA LEU A 529 9.55 7.27 16.08
C LEU A 529 8.40 8.05 15.43
N ILE A 530 8.30 7.98 14.10
CA ILE A 530 7.21 8.61 13.34
C ILE A 530 5.88 7.93 13.66
N HIS A 531 5.82 6.60 13.50
CA HIS A 531 4.61 5.81 13.72
C HIS A 531 4.06 5.93 15.16
N GLY A 532 4.97 5.98 16.14
CA GLY A 532 4.65 6.12 17.56
C GLY A 532 4.30 7.55 17.99
N SER A 533 4.40 8.54 17.12
CA SER A 533 4.01 9.92 17.44
C SER A 533 2.55 10.18 17.02
N SER A 534 1.88 11.17 17.61
CA SER A 534 0.55 11.60 17.15
C SER A 534 0.58 12.59 15.99
N GLU A 535 1.76 13.02 15.52
CA GLU A 535 1.91 14.14 14.57
C GLU A 535 1.17 15.41 15.05
N GLY A 536 1.06 15.58 16.37
CA GLY A 536 0.33 16.69 16.99
C GLY A 536 -1.19 16.59 16.92
N ARG A 537 -1.76 15.48 16.40
CA ARG A 537 -3.21 15.32 16.24
C ARG A 537 -3.96 15.05 17.53
N PHE A 538 -3.37 14.31 18.47
CA PHE A 538 -4.01 13.95 19.74
C PHE A 538 -2.95 13.75 20.83
N ARG A 539 -3.38 13.79 22.09
CA ARG A 539 -2.50 13.55 23.24
C ARG A 539 -2.36 12.06 23.50
N ILE A 540 -1.15 11.64 23.86
CA ILE A 540 -0.83 10.25 24.18
C ILE A 540 -0.37 10.20 25.63
N VAL A 541 -1.10 9.46 26.45
CA VAL A 541 -0.84 9.28 27.87
C VAL A 541 -0.44 7.83 28.11
N TYR A 542 0.79 7.61 28.59
CA TYR A 542 1.26 6.29 29.02
C TYR A 542 1.08 6.11 30.52
N CYS A 543 0.37 5.06 30.89
CA CYS A 543 0.09 4.71 32.27
C CYS A 543 0.92 3.49 32.67
N THR A 544 2.01 3.70 33.41
CA THR A 544 2.93 2.65 33.88
C THR A 544 2.94 2.58 35.41
N ASP A 545 3.50 1.50 35.95
CA ASP A 545 3.75 1.35 37.39
C ASP A 545 5.26 1.26 37.68
N PRO A 546 5.92 2.38 38.07
CA PRO A 546 7.33 2.37 38.44
C PRO A 546 7.65 1.49 39.65
N ALA A 547 6.71 1.27 40.57
CA ALA A 547 6.93 0.40 41.72
C ALA A 547 7.02 -1.08 41.33
N ALA A 548 6.37 -1.46 40.22
CA ALA A 548 6.47 -2.79 39.60
C ALA A 548 7.55 -2.88 38.50
N GLY A 549 8.46 -1.90 38.41
CA GLY A 549 9.55 -1.88 37.45
C GLY A 549 9.16 -1.35 36.06
N GLY A 550 8.00 -0.70 35.92
CA GLY A 550 7.64 0.06 34.73
C GLY A 550 8.45 1.36 34.60
N LEU A 551 8.39 1.98 33.42
CA LEU A 551 9.05 3.26 33.16
C LEU A 551 8.55 4.38 34.08
N THR A 552 9.45 5.24 34.55
CA THR A 552 9.12 6.38 35.41
C THR A 552 8.45 7.52 34.64
N GLN A 553 7.80 8.45 35.37
CA GLN A 553 7.25 9.68 34.80
C GLN A 553 8.30 10.43 33.97
N ALA A 554 9.50 10.65 34.51
CA ALA A 554 10.56 11.38 33.84
C ALA A 554 11.01 10.70 32.54
N GLU A 555 11.06 9.37 32.51
CA GLU A 555 11.40 8.61 31.30
C GLU A 555 10.32 8.75 30.22
N ILE A 556 9.04 8.55 30.58
CA ILE A 556 7.92 8.67 29.64
C ILE A 556 7.82 10.09 29.08
N GLU A 557 7.94 11.10 29.93
CA GLU A 557 7.91 12.50 29.50
C GLU A 557 9.13 12.89 28.65
N SER A 558 10.30 12.27 28.88
CA SER A 558 11.52 12.55 28.10
C SER A 558 11.37 12.20 26.61
N VAL A 559 10.51 11.23 26.27
CA VAL A 559 10.25 10.82 24.89
C VAL A 559 9.03 11.52 24.27
N GLY A 560 8.40 12.47 24.98
CA GLY A 560 7.31 13.30 24.43
C GLY A 560 5.89 12.76 24.68
N PHE A 561 5.71 11.78 25.55
CA PHE A 561 4.39 11.34 26.01
C PHE A 561 4.01 11.99 27.34
N GLU A 562 2.71 12.04 27.64
CA GLU A 562 2.23 12.33 28.99
C GLU A 562 2.28 11.06 29.85
N TRP A 563 2.43 11.23 31.17
CA TRP A 563 2.42 10.11 32.10
C TRP A 563 1.31 10.25 33.15
N ARG A 564 0.69 9.12 33.50
CA ARG A 564 -0.20 9.00 34.67
C ARG A 564 0.08 7.71 35.44
N PRO A 565 -0.17 7.66 36.76
CA PRO A 565 0.00 6.44 37.55
C PRO A 565 -1.06 5.40 37.18
N LEU A 566 -0.62 4.21 36.75
CA LEU A 566 -1.47 3.13 36.23
C LEU A 566 -2.66 2.78 37.14
N ASP A 567 -2.38 2.48 38.40
CA ASP A 567 -3.40 2.06 39.37
C ASP A 567 -4.49 3.12 39.61
N ALA A 568 -4.11 4.39 39.62
CA ALA A 568 -5.07 5.47 39.81
C ALA A 568 -5.94 5.64 38.56
N GLU A 569 -5.33 5.59 37.38
CA GLU A 569 -6.05 5.72 36.11
C GLU A 569 -7.04 4.56 35.90
N MET A 570 -6.64 3.32 36.18
CA MET A 570 -7.53 2.15 36.10
C MET A 570 -8.74 2.28 37.03
N ARG A 571 -8.54 2.81 38.25
CA ARG A 571 -9.65 3.09 39.18
C ARG A 571 -10.57 4.19 38.67
N THR A 572 -10.04 5.26 38.08
CA THR A 572 -10.87 6.32 37.48
C THR A 572 -11.69 5.76 36.32
N LEU A 573 -11.06 4.99 35.44
CA LEU A 573 -11.69 4.40 34.26
C LEU A 573 -12.69 3.28 34.58
N GLY A 574 -12.54 2.64 35.75
CA GLY A 574 -13.38 1.51 36.16
C GLY A 574 -13.09 0.23 35.35
N VAL A 575 -11.81 -0.03 35.05
CA VAL A 575 -11.38 -1.17 34.20
C VAL A 575 -10.34 -2.05 34.88
N ASP A 576 -10.25 -3.28 34.39
CA ASP A 576 -9.26 -4.29 34.75
C ASP A 576 -8.81 -5.12 33.53
N HIS A 577 -7.92 -6.08 33.75
CA HIS A 577 -7.39 -6.96 32.70
C HIS A 577 -8.44 -7.84 31.99
N GLY A 578 -9.62 -8.06 32.59
CA GLY A 578 -10.70 -8.87 32.02
C GLY A 578 -11.76 -8.04 31.29
N THR A 579 -11.55 -6.72 31.20
CA THR A 579 -12.52 -5.78 30.66
C THR A 579 -12.67 -5.97 29.15
N ALA A 580 -13.90 -6.21 28.67
CA ALA A 580 -14.19 -6.36 27.25
C ALA A 580 -14.06 -5.02 26.48
N GLY A 581 -13.70 -5.10 25.19
CA GLY A 581 -13.63 -3.94 24.29
C GLY A 581 -14.98 -3.28 24.02
N GLY A 582 -14.97 -2.01 23.63
CA GLY A 582 -16.14 -1.24 23.19
C GLY A 582 -16.40 0.06 23.97
N PRO A 583 -17.55 0.72 23.72
CA PRO A 583 -17.92 1.97 24.37
C PRO A 583 -18.15 1.82 25.88
N ARG A 584 -17.65 2.78 26.66
CA ARG A 584 -17.71 2.81 28.13
C ARG A 584 -17.89 4.22 28.67
N VAL A 585 -18.15 4.30 29.98
CA VAL A 585 -18.22 5.54 30.76
C VAL A 585 -17.36 5.34 32.00
N ASP A 586 -16.47 6.29 32.30
CA ASP A 586 -15.61 6.24 33.47
C ASP A 586 -16.39 6.57 34.77
N ASN A 587 -15.75 6.41 35.93
CA ASN A 587 -16.40 6.65 37.22
C ASN A 587 -16.75 8.13 37.46
N ASP A 588 -16.23 9.05 36.66
CA ASP A 588 -16.57 10.48 36.66
C ASP A 588 -17.66 10.84 35.63
N GLY A 589 -18.21 9.84 34.93
CA GLY A 589 -19.30 10.01 33.96
C GLY A 589 -18.86 10.43 32.57
N ARG A 590 -17.57 10.31 32.20
CA ARG A 590 -17.07 10.69 30.87
C ARG A 590 -17.01 9.47 29.94
N PRO A 591 -17.50 9.58 28.69
CA PRO A 591 -17.46 8.48 27.75
C PRO A 591 -16.03 8.23 27.22
N TYR A 592 -15.72 6.98 26.91
CA TYR A 592 -14.51 6.57 26.20
C TYR A 592 -14.73 5.25 25.45
N PHE A 593 -13.84 4.96 24.49
CA PHE A 593 -13.81 3.65 23.82
C PHE A 593 -12.65 2.81 24.34
N TYR A 594 -12.93 1.58 24.76
CA TYR A 594 -11.92 0.67 25.30
C TYR A 594 -11.47 -0.35 24.26
N VAL A 595 -10.16 -0.44 24.04
CA VAL A 595 -9.48 -1.42 23.20
C VAL A 595 -8.78 -2.42 24.11
N ALA A 596 -9.32 -3.63 24.18
CA ALA A 596 -8.80 -4.67 25.07
C ALA A 596 -7.48 -5.30 24.56
N ASN A 597 -7.27 -5.35 23.24
CA ASN A 597 -6.01 -5.79 22.65
C ASN A 597 -5.76 -5.04 21.33
N PRO A 598 -4.87 -4.04 21.30
CA PRO A 598 -4.60 -3.27 20.09
C PRO A 598 -3.81 -4.05 19.01
N ALA A 599 -3.30 -5.25 19.31
CA ALA A 599 -2.57 -6.07 18.33
C ALA A 599 -3.50 -6.82 17.35
N LEU A 600 -4.77 -7.01 17.71
CA LEU A 600 -5.71 -7.85 16.96
C LEU A 600 -6.65 -7.08 16.04
N GLY A 601 -6.74 -5.75 16.18
CA GLY A 601 -7.71 -4.92 15.46
C GLY A 601 -7.10 -3.77 14.69
N LEU A 602 -7.96 -3.09 13.94
CA LEU A 602 -7.67 -1.80 13.32
C LEU A 602 -8.96 -0.98 13.31
N TRP A 603 -8.98 0.08 14.12
CA TRP A 603 -10.14 0.94 14.30
C TRP A 603 -10.06 2.16 13.40
N VAL A 604 -11.15 2.44 12.69
CA VAL A 604 -11.19 3.51 11.70
C VAL A 604 -12.52 4.25 11.78
N ALA A 605 -12.49 5.58 11.85
CA ALA A 605 -13.70 6.38 11.71
C ALA A 605 -14.16 6.38 10.24
N GLY A 606 -15.44 6.09 9.98
CA GLY A 606 -15.97 5.92 8.62
C GLY A 606 -15.71 7.11 7.69
N GLU A 607 -15.81 8.33 8.21
CA GLU A 607 -15.51 9.56 7.45
C GLU A 607 -14.04 9.66 7.00
N ARG A 608 -13.09 9.10 7.77
CA ARG A 608 -11.65 9.12 7.44
C ARG A 608 -11.24 8.02 6.46
N PHE A 609 -12.09 7.02 6.25
CA PHE A 609 -11.84 5.91 5.33
C PHE A 609 -12.49 6.08 3.95
N SER A 610 -13.50 6.95 3.86
CA SER A 610 -14.34 7.11 2.66
C SER A 610 -13.71 7.95 1.54
N GLY A 611 -12.44 8.36 1.68
CA GLY A 611 -11.76 9.28 0.76
C GLY A 611 -10.50 8.72 0.12
#